data_AF-A0A960D341-F1
#
_entry.id   AF-A0A960D341-F1
#
_cell.length_a   1.000
_cell.length_b   1.000
_cell.length_c   1.000
_cell.angle_alpha   90.00
_cell.angle_beta   90.00
_cell.angle_gamma   90.00
#
_symmetry.space_group_name_H-M   'P 1'
#
loop_
_entity.id
_entity.type
_entity.pdbx_description
1 polymer ?
#
loop_
_entity_poly.entity_id
_entity_poly.type
_entity_poly.pdbx_seq_one_letter_code
_entity_poly.pdbx_strand_id
1 'polypeptide(L)'
;RCYGGALVRYESGERTITVVGSADFMTNGSLLKEGNAALAMNLAGNRSRLIWYAPQQPEGESEADAEISDLIPDAVVPVVWQLCLVVLLLAVWQGRRLGPLVAERLPVVVRASETVEGRARLYRSRRARDRAAQALRTATLQRLSPRLGLGPNADPAAVVAAVGRRYAGGDQAAQYTLFGPPPITDNDLLHLAHALDDIERQVTQS
;
A
#
# COMPACT_ATOMS: atom_id res chain seq x y z
N ARG A 1 -33.74 0.57 52.84
CA ARG A 1 -34.02 -0.58 51.95
C ARG A 1 -33.03 -1.69 52.33
N CYS A 2 -33.26 -2.94 51.90
CA CYS A 2 -32.27 -4.00 52.10
C CYS A 2 -31.30 -4.02 50.91
N TYR A 3 -30.17 -4.71 51.05
CA TYR A 3 -29.21 -5.00 49.98
C TYR A 3 -29.91 -5.30 48.64
N GLY A 4 -29.57 -4.55 47.60
CA GLY A 4 -30.22 -4.60 46.28
C GLY A 4 -29.69 -5.67 45.32
N GLY A 5 -28.81 -6.56 45.77
CA GLY A 5 -28.22 -7.63 44.95
C GLY A 5 -28.85 -9.00 45.19
N ALA A 6 -28.34 -10.01 44.48
CA ALA A 6 -28.79 -11.39 44.60
C ALA A 6 -27.98 -12.17 45.65
N LEU A 7 -28.65 -13.02 46.42
CA LEU A 7 -28.05 -13.96 47.37
C LEU A 7 -28.71 -15.33 47.18
N VAL A 8 -27.90 -16.37 47.03
CA VAL A 8 -28.35 -17.76 46.91
C VAL A 8 -27.66 -18.58 47.98
N ARG A 9 -28.43 -19.38 48.72
CA ARG A 9 -27.93 -20.35 49.68
C ARG A 9 -28.40 -21.73 49.30
N TYR A 10 -27.48 -22.69 49.25
CA TYR A 10 -27.78 -24.08 49.00
C TYR A 10 -26.93 -24.99 49.89
N GLU A 11 -27.38 -26.23 50.06
CA GLU A 11 -26.66 -27.25 50.82
C GLU A 11 -25.97 -28.22 49.86
N SER A 12 -24.72 -28.56 50.19
CA SER A 12 -23.91 -29.55 49.48
C SER A 12 -23.31 -30.51 50.50
N GLY A 13 -23.97 -31.66 50.69
CA GLY A 13 -23.68 -32.57 51.80
C GLY A 13 -23.91 -31.88 53.15
N GLU A 14 -22.92 -31.90 54.03
CA GLU A 14 -22.96 -31.23 55.35
C GLU A 14 -22.56 -29.74 55.29
N ARG A 15 -22.35 -29.18 54.09
CA ARG A 15 -21.86 -27.81 53.92
C ARG A 15 -22.96 -26.90 53.40
N THR A 16 -23.19 -25.79 54.10
CA THR A 16 -24.00 -24.68 53.58
C THR A 16 -23.12 -23.75 52.76
N ILE A 17 -23.44 -23.59 51.48
CA ILE A 17 -22.73 -22.68 50.58
C ILE A 17 -23.63 -21.47 50.32
N THR A 18 -23.13 -20.26 50.58
CA THR A 18 -23.82 -19.02 50.27
C THR A 18 -23.03 -18.27 49.21
N VAL A 19 -23.68 -17.93 48.10
CA VAL A 19 -23.12 -17.16 46.98
C VAL A 19 -23.80 -15.80 46.97
N VAL A 20 -23.00 -14.75 46.91
CA VAL A 20 -23.48 -13.36 46.81
C VAL A 20 -23.04 -12.81 45.46
N GLY A 21 -23.96 -12.19 44.72
CA GLY A 21 -23.72 -11.75 43.35
C GLY A 21 -22.83 -10.51 43.19
N SER A 22 -22.41 -9.88 44.28
CA SER A 22 -21.46 -8.75 44.28
C SER A 22 -20.71 -8.70 45.60
N ALA A 23 -19.44 -8.27 45.55
CA ALA A 23 -18.62 -7.99 46.73
C ALA A 23 -18.77 -6.55 47.24
N ASP A 24 -19.54 -5.70 46.54
CA ASP A 24 -19.62 -4.26 46.81
C ASP A 24 -19.99 -3.96 48.25
N PHE A 25 -20.91 -4.75 48.84
CA PHE A 25 -21.40 -4.59 50.22
C PHE A 25 -20.30 -4.71 51.28
N MET A 26 -19.16 -5.31 50.94
CA MET A 26 -18.00 -5.48 51.82
C MET A 26 -16.94 -4.39 51.62
N THR A 27 -17.13 -3.47 50.68
CA THR A 27 -16.19 -2.36 50.44
C THR A 27 -16.39 -1.23 51.46
N ASN A 28 -15.30 -0.54 51.79
CA ASN A 28 -15.34 0.58 52.74
C ASN A 28 -16.35 1.67 52.36
N GLY A 29 -16.57 1.90 51.06
CA GLY A 29 -17.49 2.92 50.56
C GLY A 29 -18.98 2.57 50.66
N SER A 30 -19.32 1.31 50.92
CA SER A 30 -20.70 0.83 50.93
C SER A 30 -21.12 0.16 52.25
N LEU A 31 -20.17 -0.18 53.13
CA LEU A 31 -20.41 -0.96 54.35
C LEU A 31 -21.51 -0.37 55.25
N LEU A 32 -21.55 0.96 55.36
CA LEU A 32 -22.52 1.70 56.19
C LEU A 32 -23.89 1.91 55.50
N LYS A 33 -24.04 1.51 54.24
CA LYS A 33 -25.26 1.71 53.46
C LYS A 33 -26.17 0.48 53.56
N GLU A 34 -27.48 0.71 53.56
CA GLU A 34 -28.53 -0.30 53.32
C GLU A 34 -28.40 -1.63 54.11
N GLY A 35 -27.81 -1.57 55.31
CA GLY A 35 -27.60 -2.75 56.16
C GLY A 35 -26.48 -3.70 55.73
N ASN A 36 -25.58 -3.27 54.85
CA ASN A 36 -24.48 -4.07 54.32
C ASN A 36 -23.57 -4.65 55.41
N ALA A 37 -23.25 -3.88 56.45
CA ALA A 37 -22.51 -4.38 57.61
C ALA A 37 -23.24 -5.55 58.31
N ALA A 38 -24.56 -5.43 58.51
CA ALA A 38 -25.35 -6.49 59.11
C ALA A 38 -25.38 -7.74 58.21
N LEU A 39 -25.50 -7.56 56.90
CA LEU A 39 -25.40 -8.66 55.92
C LEU A 39 -24.04 -9.36 56.01
N ALA A 40 -22.94 -8.62 56.02
CA ALA A 40 -21.59 -9.17 56.14
C ALA A 40 -21.40 -9.98 57.43
N MET A 41 -21.88 -9.47 58.57
CA MET A 41 -21.80 -10.18 59.85
C MET A 41 -22.66 -11.45 59.87
N ASN A 42 -23.85 -11.42 59.26
CA ASN A 42 -24.68 -12.62 59.13
C ASN A 42 -24.07 -13.67 58.19
N LEU A 43 -23.31 -13.25 57.18
CA LEU A 43 -22.61 -14.15 56.26
C LEU A 43 -21.35 -14.77 56.87
N ALA A 44 -20.62 -14.02 57.70
CA ALA A 44 -19.50 -14.55 58.48
C ALA A 44 -19.92 -15.67 59.45
N GLY A 45 -21.20 -15.66 59.84
CA GLY A 45 -21.82 -16.68 60.67
C GLY A 45 -21.49 -16.54 62.15
N ASN A 46 -21.99 -17.48 62.96
CA ASN A 46 -21.90 -17.43 64.42
C ASN A 46 -20.74 -18.28 65.00
N ARG A 47 -19.75 -18.66 64.18
CA ARG A 47 -18.62 -19.47 64.65
C ARG A 47 -17.47 -18.57 65.09
N SER A 48 -16.73 -18.98 66.11
CA SER A 48 -15.57 -18.26 66.63
C SER A 48 -14.36 -18.25 65.68
N ARG A 49 -14.38 -19.07 64.62
CA ARG A 49 -13.30 -19.17 63.63
C ARG A 49 -13.82 -18.90 62.23
N LEU A 50 -13.29 -17.84 61.61
CA LEU A 50 -13.49 -17.48 60.21
C LEU A 50 -12.17 -17.71 59.46
N ILE A 51 -12.22 -18.39 58.30
CA ILE A 51 -11.08 -18.51 57.39
C ILE A 51 -11.36 -17.63 56.20
N TRP A 52 -10.55 -16.60 56.02
CA TRP A 52 -10.65 -15.69 54.88
C TRP A 52 -9.66 -16.13 53.80
N TYR A 53 -10.18 -16.47 52.62
CA TYR A 53 -9.36 -16.77 51.46
C TYR A 53 -9.33 -15.55 50.54
N ALA A 54 -8.16 -14.93 50.42
CA ALA A 54 -7.91 -13.80 49.53
C ALA A 54 -6.82 -14.21 48.53
N PRO A 55 -7.17 -14.57 47.28
CA PRO A 55 -6.15 -14.85 46.27
C PRO A 55 -5.40 -13.56 45.91
N GLN A 56 -4.11 -13.67 45.61
CA GLN A 56 -3.29 -12.54 45.18
C GLN A 56 -3.71 -11.99 43.81
N GLN A 57 -4.41 -12.80 43.01
CA GLN A 57 -5.02 -12.42 41.75
C GLN A 57 -6.47 -12.94 41.74
N PRO A 58 -7.50 -12.09 41.64
CA PRO A 58 -8.87 -12.54 41.53
C PRO A 58 -9.05 -13.28 40.21
N GLU A 59 -9.27 -14.60 40.29
CA GLU A 59 -9.63 -15.41 39.13
C GLU A 59 -11.11 -15.15 38.80
N GLY A 60 -11.38 -14.33 37.79
CA GLY A 60 -12.72 -14.14 37.24
C GLY A 60 -13.29 -12.71 37.27
N GLU A 61 -12.54 -11.72 37.74
CA GLU A 61 -12.88 -10.31 37.50
C GLU A 61 -12.22 -9.88 36.20
N SER A 62 -13.02 -9.75 35.13
CA SER A 62 -12.64 -8.85 34.04
C SER A 62 -12.72 -7.44 34.62
N GLU A 63 -11.57 -6.79 34.82
CA GLU A 63 -11.53 -5.36 35.09
C GLU A 63 -12.36 -4.66 33.99
N ALA A 64 -13.52 -4.11 34.38
CA ALA A 64 -14.45 -3.46 33.45
C ALA A 64 -13.91 -2.14 32.87
N ASP A 65 -12.65 -1.81 33.15
CA ASP A 65 -11.97 -0.56 32.80
C ASP A 65 -10.60 -0.78 32.12
N ALA A 66 -10.31 -2.02 31.68
CA ALA A 66 -9.08 -2.27 30.92
C ALA A 66 -9.18 -1.61 29.54
N GLU A 67 -8.37 -0.57 29.32
CA GLU A 67 -8.24 0.05 28.01
C GLU A 67 -7.56 -0.94 27.03
N ILE A 68 -7.83 -0.80 25.73
CA ILE A 68 -7.24 -1.66 24.68
C ILE A 68 -5.69 -1.66 24.77
N SER A 69 -5.09 -0.59 25.29
CA SER A 69 -3.66 -0.47 25.59
C SER A 69 -3.15 -1.46 26.63
N ASP A 70 -3.95 -1.85 27.62
CA ASP A 70 -3.53 -2.80 28.68
C ASP A 70 -3.47 -4.25 28.16
N LEU A 71 -4.10 -4.51 27.02
CA LEU A 71 -4.00 -5.79 26.32
C LEU A 71 -2.76 -5.88 25.41
N ILE A 72 -2.02 -4.77 25.23
CA ILE A 72 -0.82 -4.75 24.39
C ILE A 72 0.37 -5.24 25.20
N PRO A 73 1.07 -6.31 24.79
CA PRO A 73 2.28 -6.76 25.47
C PRO A 73 3.36 -5.68 25.46
N ASP A 74 4.11 -5.53 26.55
CA ASP A 74 5.22 -4.56 26.69
C ASP A 74 6.27 -4.66 25.56
N ALA A 75 6.38 -5.84 24.93
CA ALA A 75 7.25 -6.10 23.80
C ALA A 75 6.89 -5.34 22.52
N VAL A 76 5.69 -4.76 22.40
CA VAL A 76 5.27 -4.01 21.20
C VAL A 76 5.98 -2.66 21.11
N VAL A 77 6.22 -1.99 22.23
CA VAL A 77 6.91 -0.69 22.28
C VAL A 77 8.30 -0.73 21.61
N PRO A 78 9.21 -1.68 21.95
CA PRO A 78 10.51 -1.76 21.27
C PRO A 78 10.40 -2.15 19.79
N VAL A 79 9.39 -2.93 19.39
CA VAL A 79 9.16 -3.30 17.97
C VAL A 79 8.79 -2.06 17.15
N VAL A 80 7.92 -1.19 17.67
CA VAL A 80 7.55 0.07 16.99
C VAL A 80 8.78 0.97 16.81
N TRP A 81 9.61 1.09 17.85
CA TRP A 81 10.87 1.85 17.76
C TRP A 81 11.83 1.29 16.71
N GLN A 82 11.97 -0.03 16.61
CA GLN A 82 12.77 -0.66 15.56
C GLN A 82 12.20 -0.38 14.16
N LEU A 83 10.89 -0.45 13.99
CA LEU A 83 10.24 -0.15 12.71
C LEU A 83 10.46 1.31 12.28
N CYS A 84 10.33 2.26 13.22
CA CYS A 84 10.65 3.67 12.99
C CYS A 84 12.12 3.86 12.56
N LEU A 85 13.06 3.16 13.20
CA LEU A 85 14.48 3.23 12.85
C LEU A 85 14.75 2.68 11.45
N VAL A 86 14.13 1.55 11.06
CA VAL A 86 14.25 0.98 9.71
C VAL A 86 13.73 1.96 8.66
N VAL A 87 12.55 2.55 8.87
CA VAL A 87 11.98 3.55 7.94
C VAL A 87 12.89 4.76 7.82
N LEU A 88 13.45 5.25 8.92
CA LEU A 88 14.38 6.37 8.91
C LEU A 88 15.65 6.05 8.10
N LEU A 89 16.24 4.87 8.30
CA LEU A 89 17.41 4.42 7.54
C LEU A 89 17.10 4.31 6.04
N LEU A 90 15.94 3.76 5.67
CA LEU A 90 15.49 3.69 4.28
C LEU A 90 15.27 5.09 3.69
N ALA A 91 14.66 6.00 4.44
CA ALA A 91 14.44 7.38 4.00
C ALA A 91 15.78 8.10 3.78
N VAL A 92 16.78 7.89 4.65
CA VAL A 92 18.13 8.43 4.46
C VAL A 92 18.81 7.79 3.25
N TRP A 93 18.73 6.46 3.09
CA TRP A 93 19.31 5.75 1.96
C TRP A 93 18.72 6.20 0.62
N GLN A 94 17.39 6.28 0.54
CA GLN A 94 16.66 6.72 -0.65
C GLN A 94 16.83 8.22 -0.90
N GLY A 95 16.92 9.02 0.17
CA GLY A 95 17.10 10.47 0.14
C GLY A 95 18.53 10.89 -0.21
N ARG A 96 19.52 10.02 0.00
CA ARG A 96 20.87 10.18 -0.53
C ARG A 96 20.86 10.00 -2.04
N ARG A 97 20.46 11.06 -2.75
CA ARG A 97 20.69 11.19 -4.19
C ARG A 97 22.16 10.93 -4.46
N LEU A 98 22.46 9.80 -5.09
CA LEU A 98 23.70 9.65 -5.85
C LEU A 98 23.67 10.82 -6.84
N GLY A 99 24.63 11.74 -6.71
CA GLY A 99 24.65 13.01 -7.44
C GLY A 99 24.52 12.81 -8.96
N PRO A 100 24.22 13.88 -9.71
CA PRO A 100 24.09 13.78 -11.17
C PRO A 100 25.30 13.01 -11.71
N LEU A 101 25.04 12.00 -12.57
CA LEU A 101 26.11 11.33 -13.30
C LEU A 101 26.93 12.45 -13.92
N VAL A 102 28.14 12.64 -13.40
CA VAL A 102 29.05 13.68 -13.84
C VAL A 102 29.13 13.51 -15.35
N ALA A 103 28.58 14.48 -16.08
CA ALA A 103 28.73 14.53 -17.52
C ALA A 103 30.22 14.77 -17.73
N GLU A 104 30.95 13.68 -17.90
CA GLU A 104 32.34 13.68 -18.25
C GLU A 104 32.46 14.60 -19.47
N ARG A 105 33.29 15.65 -19.35
CA ARG A 105 33.48 16.61 -20.45
C ARG A 105 34.09 15.85 -21.61
N LEU A 106 33.26 15.40 -22.55
CA LEU A 106 33.73 14.88 -23.81
C LEU A 106 34.37 16.07 -24.55
N PRO A 107 35.71 16.09 -24.71
CA PRO A 107 36.42 17.24 -25.27
C PRO A 107 36.24 17.37 -26.79
N VAL A 108 35.31 16.62 -27.37
CA VAL A 108 35.02 16.59 -28.81
C VAL A 108 33.53 16.78 -29.02
N VAL A 109 33.17 17.82 -29.77
CA VAL A 109 31.81 18.01 -30.29
C VAL A 109 31.57 16.92 -31.34
N VAL A 110 31.06 15.77 -30.90
CA VAL A 110 30.62 14.70 -31.79
C VAL A 110 29.42 15.25 -32.56
N ARG A 111 29.48 15.28 -33.90
CA ARG A 111 28.34 15.72 -34.70
C ARG A 111 27.16 14.79 -34.41
N ALA A 112 25.95 15.36 -34.27
CA ALA A 112 24.74 14.59 -33.99
C ALA A 112 24.50 13.45 -35.02
N SER A 113 25.05 13.57 -36.23
CA SER A 113 25.04 12.51 -37.24
C SER A 113 25.86 11.28 -36.85
N GLU A 114 26.98 11.43 -36.15
CA GLU A 114 27.88 10.32 -35.79
C GLU A 114 27.29 9.44 -34.69
N THR A 115 26.56 10.01 -33.74
CA THR A 115 25.88 9.24 -32.67
C THR A 115 24.69 8.45 -33.22
N VAL A 116 23.93 9.05 -34.14
CA VAL A 116 22.82 8.38 -34.84
C VAL A 116 23.36 7.24 -35.71
N GLU A 117 24.44 7.48 -36.46
CA GLU A 117 25.05 6.46 -37.31
C GLU A 117 25.67 5.32 -36.48
N GLY A 118 26.35 5.63 -35.38
CA GLY A 118 26.88 4.64 -34.45
C GLY A 118 25.78 3.73 -33.87
N ARG A 119 24.66 4.32 -33.43
CA ARG A 119 23.51 3.55 -32.92
C ARG A 119 22.84 2.72 -34.02
N ALA A 120 22.70 3.27 -35.23
CA ALA A 120 22.15 2.55 -36.37
C ALA A 120 23.03 1.35 -36.77
N ARG A 121 24.36 1.50 -36.78
CA ARG A 121 25.31 0.41 -37.02
C ARG A 121 25.20 -0.69 -35.96
N LEU A 122 24.99 -0.33 -34.69
CA LEU A 122 24.76 -1.31 -33.61
C LEU A 122 23.44 -2.07 -33.76
N TYR A 123 22.35 -1.41 -34.15
CA TYR A 123 21.09 -2.09 -34.41
C TYR A 123 21.16 -3.02 -35.62
N ARG A 124 21.88 -2.59 -36.68
CA ARG A 124 22.12 -3.40 -37.86
C ARG A 124 23.00 -4.62 -37.56
N SER A 125 24.09 -4.46 -36.81
CA SER A 125 25.02 -5.55 -36.51
C SER A 125 24.36 -6.67 -35.70
N ARG A 126 23.42 -6.33 -34.81
CA ARG A 126 22.63 -7.29 -34.02
C ARG A 126 21.32 -7.72 -34.67
N ARG A 127 21.04 -7.30 -35.91
CA ARG A 127 19.78 -7.58 -36.64
C ARG A 127 18.53 -7.26 -35.80
N ALA A 128 18.60 -6.24 -34.94
CA ALA A 128 17.56 -5.87 -33.98
C ALA A 128 16.48 -4.98 -34.63
N ARG A 129 15.83 -5.52 -35.67
CA ARG A 129 14.84 -4.82 -36.51
C ARG A 129 13.57 -4.48 -35.74
N ASP A 130 13.15 -5.38 -34.88
CA ASP A 130 12.06 -5.23 -33.92
C ASP A 130 12.25 -3.98 -33.04
N ARG A 131 13.44 -3.85 -32.45
CA ARG A 131 13.78 -2.70 -31.59
C ARG A 131 13.90 -1.41 -32.37
N ALA A 132 14.47 -1.46 -33.58
CA ALA A 132 14.57 -0.29 -34.45
C ALA A 132 13.17 0.21 -34.87
N ALA A 133 12.27 -0.69 -35.26
CA ALA A 133 10.89 -0.38 -35.62
C ALA A 133 10.11 0.21 -34.43
N GLN A 134 10.25 -0.38 -33.24
CA GLN A 134 9.64 0.16 -32.03
C GLN A 134 10.16 1.56 -31.70
N ALA A 135 11.48 1.78 -31.80
CA ALA A 135 12.08 3.08 -31.55
C ALA A 135 11.60 4.17 -32.54
N LEU A 136 11.43 3.81 -33.82
CA LEU A 136 10.87 4.72 -34.82
C LEU A 136 9.41 5.06 -34.50
N ARG A 137 8.57 4.05 -34.24
CA ARG A 137 7.16 4.23 -33.90
C ARG A 137 6.97 5.07 -32.64
N THR A 138 7.72 4.79 -31.57
CA THR A 138 7.62 5.57 -30.32
C THR A 138 8.06 7.02 -30.53
N ALA A 139 9.13 7.26 -31.27
CA ALA A 139 9.58 8.62 -31.58
C ALA A 139 8.54 9.39 -32.43
N THR A 140 7.94 8.74 -33.43
CA THR A 140 6.86 9.33 -34.24
C THR A 140 5.64 9.66 -33.37
N LEU A 141 5.20 8.74 -32.51
CA LEU A 141 4.07 8.98 -31.59
C LEU A 141 4.34 10.14 -30.62
N GLN A 142 5.56 10.25 -30.09
CA GLN A 142 5.97 11.35 -29.21
C GLN A 142 5.90 12.71 -29.91
N ARG A 143 6.20 12.77 -31.22
CA ARG A 143 6.12 14.02 -32.01
C ARG A 143 4.69 14.33 -32.45
N LEU A 144 3.89 13.31 -32.76
CA LEU A 144 2.49 13.47 -33.18
C LEU A 144 1.56 13.82 -32.02
N SER A 145 1.74 13.21 -30.84
CA SER A 145 0.85 13.39 -29.68
C SER A 145 0.55 14.86 -29.32
N PRO A 146 1.55 15.75 -29.14
CA PRO A 146 1.28 17.15 -28.83
C PRO A 146 0.59 17.90 -29.98
N ARG A 147 0.84 17.53 -31.25
CA ARG A 147 0.22 18.15 -32.43
C ARG A 147 -1.24 17.75 -32.60
N LEU A 148 -1.58 16.53 -32.17
CA LEU A 148 -2.94 15.99 -32.23
C LEU A 148 -3.78 16.34 -30.98
N GLY A 149 -3.18 16.98 -29.97
CA GLY A 149 -3.85 17.29 -28.70
C GLY A 149 -4.10 16.06 -27.83
N LEU A 150 -3.30 15.01 -28.01
CA LEU A 150 -3.46 13.74 -27.32
C LEU A 150 -2.68 13.74 -26.00
N GLY A 151 -3.24 13.09 -24.97
CA GLY A 151 -2.58 12.93 -23.67
C GLY A 151 -1.38 11.97 -23.72
N PRO A 152 -0.55 11.93 -22.66
CA PRO A 152 0.67 11.11 -22.60
C PRO A 152 0.41 9.59 -22.71
N ASN A 153 -0.84 9.14 -22.48
CA ASN A 153 -1.29 7.75 -22.60
C ASN A 153 -2.57 7.65 -23.45
N ALA A 154 -2.60 8.29 -24.61
CA ALA A 154 -3.74 8.18 -25.50
C ALA A 154 -3.93 6.73 -25.99
N ASP A 155 -5.18 6.27 -25.97
CA ASP A 155 -5.57 4.95 -26.49
C ASP A 155 -5.12 4.81 -27.97
N PRO A 156 -4.45 3.70 -28.36
CA PRO A 156 -4.10 3.42 -29.74
C PRO A 156 -5.24 3.68 -30.75
N ALA A 157 -6.49 3.36 -30.40
CA ALA A 157 -7.64 3.63 -31.27
C ALA A 157 -7.86 5.13 -31.49
N ALA A 158 -7.72 5.94 -30.42
CA ALA A 158 -7.85 7.39 -30.49
C ALA A 158 -6.72 8.03 -31.30
N VAL A 159 -5.50 7.49 -31.19
CA VAL A 159 -4.34 7.93 -32.01
C VAL A 159 -4.62 7.66 -33.49
N VAL A 160 -5.05 6.45 -33.84
CA VAL A 160 -5.34 6.07 -35.24
C VAL A 160 -6.44 6.95 -35.81
N ALA A 161 -7.53 7.18 -35.07
CA ALA A 161 -8.63 8.05 -35.53
C ALA A 161 -8.16 9.52 -35.69
N ALA A 162 -7.30 10.01 -34.81
CA ALA A 162 -6.76 11.37 -34.90
C ALA A 162 -5.81 11.55 -36.09
N VAL A 163 -4.99 10.54 -36.39
CA VAL A 163 -4.10 10.53 -37.56
C VAL A 163 -4.90 10.34 -38.85
N GLY A 164 -5.86 9.41 -38.86
CA GLY A 164 -6.68 9.06 -40.02
C GLY A 164 -7.49 10.23 -40.58
N ARG A 165 -7.92 11.18 -39.74
CA ARG A 165 -8.55 12.44 -40.18
C ARG A 165 -7.63 13.35 -41.01
N ARG A 166 -6.31 13.20 -40.89
CA ARG A 166 -5.29 14.05 -41.54
C ARG A 166 -4.43 13.31 -42.55
N TYR A 167 -4.41 11.98 -42.51
CA TYR A 167 -3.59 11.12 -43.37
C TYR A 167 -4.39 10.54 -44.54
N ALA A 168 -3.90 10.74 -45.76
CA ALA A 168 -4.60 10.33 -46.99
C ALA A 168 -4.71 8.80 -47.18
N GLY A 169 -3.86 8.01 -46.51
CA GLY A 169 -3.89 6.54 -46.60
C GLY A 169 -4.94 5.87 -45.71
N GLY A 170 -5.70 6.63 -44.91
CA GLY A 170 -6.79 6.15 -44.07
C GLY A 170 -6.37 5.41 -42.79
N ASP A 171 -7.37 5.08 -41.97
CA ASP A 171 -7.20 4.58 -40.60
C ASP A 171 -6.48 3.22 -40.56
N GLN A 172 -6.80 2.29 -41.47
CA GLN A 172 -6.21 0.95 -41.47
C GLN A 172 -4.70 0.97 -41.78
N ALA A 173 -4.28 1.81 -42.74
CA ALA A 173 -2.87 1.96 -43.06
C ALA A 173 -2.09 2.64 -41.92
N ALA A 174 -2.69 3.64 -41.27
CA ALA A 174 -2.12 4.28 -40.09
C ALA A 174 -1.97 3.29 -38.92
N GLN A 175 -2.98 2.44 -38.68
CA GLN A 175 -2.94 1.41 -37.65
C GLN A 175 -1.83 0.38 -37.92
N TYR A 176 -1.73 -0.13 -39.15
CA TYR A 176 -0.68 -1.09 -39.52
C TYR A 176 0.72 -0.48 -39.38
N THR A 177 0.90 0.78 -39.77
CA THR A 177 2.21 1.45 -39.71
C THR A 177 2.63 1.77 -38.27
N LEU A 178 1.71 2.28 -37.44
CA LEU A 178 2.00 2.70 -36.06
C LEU A 178 2.00 1.53 -35.05
N PHE A 179 1.13 0.54 -35.22
CA PHE A 179 0.90 -0.54 -34.25
C PHE A 179 1.00 -1.95 -34.82
N GLY A 180 1.39 -2.10 -36.09
CA GLY A 180 1.47 -3.40 -36.75
C GLY A 180 2.65 -4.29 -36.31
N PRO A 181 2.79 -5.48 -36.91
CA PRO A 181 3.85 -6.43 -36.59
C PRO A 181 5.25 -5.85 -36.87
N PRO A 182 6.31 -6.43 -36.28
CA PRO A 182 7.68 -6.00 -36.54
C PRO A 182 8.14 -6.39 -37.96
N PRO A 183 8.99 -5.58 -38.60
CA PRO A 183 9.53 -5.87 -39.93
C PRO A 183 10.50 -7.07 -39.89
N ILE A 184 10.45 -7.89 -40.93
CA ILE A 184 11.26 -9.12 -41.03
C ILE A 184 12.59 -8.82 -41.75
N THR A 185 12.56 -7.94 -42.74
CA THR A 185 13.74 -7.56 -43.54
C THR A 185 14.17 -6.11 -43.33
N ASP A 186 15.41 -5.78 -43.74
CA ASP A 186 15.92 -4.41 -43.69
C ASP A 186 15.14 -3.48 -44.64
N ASN A 187 14.68 -4.01 -45.78
CA ASN A 187 13.83 -3.26 -46.72
C ASN A 187 12.47 -2.94 -46.11
N ASP A 188 11.86 -3.87 -45.38
CA ASP A 188 10.58 -3.61 -44.69
C ASP A 188 10.75 -2.53 -43.61
N LEU A 189 11.89 -2.51 -42.92
CA LEU A 189 12.20 -1.46 -41.94
C LEU A 189 12.38 -0.09 -42.60
N LEU A 190 13.01 -0.02 -43.78
CA LEU A 190 13.14 1.22 -44.54
C LEU A 190 11.78 1.70 -45.05
N HIS A 191 10.95 0.80 -45.58
CA HIS A 191 9.58 1.13 -45.97
C HIS A 191 8.75 1.66 -44.80
N LEU A 192 8.87 1.04 -43.61
CA LEU A 192 8.24 1.51 -42.39
C LEU A 192 8.72 2.92 -42.00
N ALA A 193 10.02 3.18 -42.08
CA ALA A 193 10.58 4.50 -41.77
C ALA A 193 10.03 5.59 -42.68
N HIS A 194 9.96 5.32 -44.00
CA HIS A 194 9.37 6.26 -44.96
C HIS A 194 7.88 6.47 -44.74
N ALA A 195 7.11 5.42 -44.47
CA ALA A 195 5.68 5.54 -44.19
C ALA A 195 5.40 6.35 -42.91
N LEU A 196 6.22 6.19 -41.86
CA LEU A 196 6.12 7.00 -40.64
C LEU A 196 6.45 8.48 -40.90
N ASP A 197 7.45 8.76 -41.72
CA ASP A 197 7.83 10.13 -42.10
C ASP A 197 6.74 10.81 -42.96
N ASP A 198 6.12 10.07 -43.87
CA ASP A 198 4.98 10.56 -44.66
C ASP A 198 3.75 10.87 -43.80
N ILE A 199 3.45 10.03 -42.81
CA ILE A 199 2.38 10.31 -41.82
C ILE A 199 2.74 11.60 -41.05
N GLU A 200 3.96 11.73 -40.55
CA GLU A 200 4.40 12.90 -39.79
C GLU A 200 4.31 14.18 -40.63
N ARG A 201 4.74 14.14 -41.89
CA ARG A 201 4.67 15.26 -42.82
C ARG A 201 3.23 15.66 -43.13
N GLN A 202 2.35 14.71 -43.43
CA GLN A 202 0.95 15.01 -43.75
C GLN A 202 0.21 15.62 -42.56
N VAL A 203 0.38 15.07 -41.35
CA VAL A 203 -0.25 15.61 -40.13
C VAL A 203 0.26 17.02 -39.79
N THR A 204 1.48 17.36 -40.21
CA THR A 204 2.07 18.69 -39.96
C THR A 204 1.65 19.73 -40.99
N GLN A 205 1.37 19.30 -42.23
CA GLN A 205 1.00 20.18 -43.34
C GLN A 205 -0.51 20.39 -43.48
N SER A 206 -1.34 19.56 -42.82
CA SER A 206 -2.82 19.64 -42.80
C SER A 206 -3.36 20.52 -41.68
#